data_AF-A0A7S4I888-F1
#
_entry.id   AF-A0A7S4I888-F1
#
_cell.length_a   1.000
_cell.length_b   1.000
_cell.length_c   1.000
_cell.angle_alpha   90.00
_cell.angle_beta   90.00
_cell.angle_gamma   90.00
#
_symmetry.space_group_name_H-M   'P 1'
#
loop_
_entity.id
_entity.type
_entity.pdbx_description
1 polymer ?
#
loop_
_entity_poly.entity_id
_entity_poly.type
_entity_poly.pdbx_seq_one_letter_code
_entity_poly.pdbx_strand_id
1 'polypeptide(L)'
;MGIDNTDSNVPTYAPLPGANQSPVSQEEEIPQVLPNSGIRVDMAEFFHLISMVCAAAAFLTFLFFLEIIPAVCFFLLKDHLKKQTQKHKVIYYFNLAITLGVGLYFLLWETLFAILTFGIGLIFLPFLIPYVIVFVGTYTTRPKPSEVVNIL
;
A
#
# COMPACT_ATOMS: atom_id res chain seq x y z
N MET A 1 -27.66 -73.76 28.82
CA MET A 1 -28.71 -73.71 29.86
C MET A 1 -28.05 -73.28 31.16
N GLY A 2 -28.65 -72.32 31.88
CA GLY A 2 -28.16 -71.78 33.15
C GLY A 2 -27.79 -70.30 33.05
N ILE A 3 -28.78 -69.44 33.25
CA ILE A 3 -28.67 -67.98 33.37
C ILE A 3 -28.40 -67.67 34.85
N ASP A 4 -27.50 -66.74 35.16
CA ASP A 4 -27.60 -66.00 36.41
C ASP A 4 -27.23 -64.52 36.16
N ASN A 5 -28.23 -63.68 36.31
CA ASN A 5 -28.20 -62.21 36.25
C ASN A 5 -28.54 -61.76 37.67
N THR A 6 -27.68 -61.00 38.35
CA THR A 6 -28.14 -60.04 39.37
C THR A 6 -27.04 -59.04 39.77
N ASP A 7 -27.23 -57.82 39.29
CA ASP A 7 -27.21 -56.54 40.02
C ASP A 7 -26.03 -56.20 40.94
N SER A 8 -25.04 -55.54 40.35
CA SER A 8 -24.16 -54.61 41.06
C SER A 8 -24.86 -53.26 41.24
N ASN A 9 -25.56 -53.12 42.36
CA ASN A 9 -26.09 -51.85 42.88
C ASN A 9 -24.94 -50.88 43.21
N VAL A 10 -24.75 -49.85 42.39
CA VAL A 10 -23.92 -48.67 42.74
C VAL A 10 -24.86 -47.61 43.31
N PRO A 11 -24.70 -47.20 44.59
CA PRO A 11 -25.56 -46.18 45.17
C PRO A 11 -25.23 -44.79 44.60
N THR A 12 -26.21 -44.23 43.91
CA THR A 12 -26.34 -42.81 43.56
C THR A 12 -26.45 -41.96 44.83
N TYR A 13 -25.49 -41.07 45.08
CA TYR A 13 -25.61 -40.07 46.15
C TYR A 13 -26.46 -38.89 45.67
N ALA A 14 -27.59 -38.66 46.34
CA ALA A 14 -28.41 -37.46 46.26
C ALA A 14 -28.19 -36.59 47.52
N PRO A 15 -28.50 -35.28 47.47
CA PRO A 15 -27.75 -34.20 48.13
C PRO A 15 -28.13 -33.95 49.59
N LEU A 16 -27.20 -33.40 50.37
CA LEU A 16 -27.45 -32.90 51.73
C LEU A 16 -28.00 -31.45 51.69
N PRO A 17 -29.02 -31.12 52.52
CA PRO A 17 -29.65 -29.80 52.53
C PRO A 17 -29.01 -28.86 53.55
N GLY A 18 -28.78 -27.61 53.12
CA GLY A 18 -28.92 -26.41 53.94
C GLY A 18 -27.93 -26.18 55.08
N ALA A 19 -26.91 -25.35 54.83
CA ALA A 19 -26.35 -24.48 55.87
C ALA A 19 -25.85 -23.17 55.27
N ASN A 20 -26.58 -22.09 55.58
CA ASN A 20 -26.18 -20.68 55.55
C ASN A 20 -25.64 -20.09 54.24
N GLN A 21 -26.59 -19.57 53.46
CA GLN A 21 -26.39 -18.33 52.73
C GLN A 21 -26.14 -17.18 53.72
N SER A 22 -24.98 -16.54 53.61
CA SER A 22 -24.81 -15.13 53.93
C SER A 22 -24.12 -14.51 52.71
N PRO A 23 -24.62 -13.39 52.17
CA PRO A 23 -24.12 -12.83 50.92
C PRO A 23 -22.81 -12.11 51.22
N VAL A 24 -21.70 -12.84 51.15
CA VAL A 24 -20.39 -12.20 51.18
C VAL A 24 -20.13 -11.68 49.78
N SER A 25 -20.36 -10.38 49.66
CA SER A 25 -19.94 -9.43 48.64
C SER A 25 -19.28 -10.06 47.41
N GLN A 26 -20.00 -9.95 46.29
CA GLN A 26 -19.37 -9.87 44.98
C GLN A 26 -18.37 -8.71 45.00
N GLU A 27 -17.12 -8.98 45.38
CA GLU A 27 -16.00 -8.31 44.74
C GLU A 27 -15.88 -8.92 43.35
N GLU A 28 -16.83 -8.48 42.52
CA GLU A 28 -16.61 -8.30 41.11
C GLU A 28 -15.35 -7.43 41.05
N GLU A 29 -14.19 -8.07 40.87
CA GLU A 29 -12.98 -7.42 40.41
C GLU A 29 -13.34 -6.94 38.99
N ILE A 30 -14.06 -5.83 38.94
CA ILE A 30 -14.21 -4.99 37.76
C ILE A 30 -12.77 -4.84 37.30
N PRO A 31 -12.37 -5.38 36.13
CA PRO A 31 -11.15 -4.92 35.54
C PRO A 31 -11.44 -3.43 35.37
N GLN A 32 -10.81 -2.59 36.19
CA GLN A 32 -10.68 -1.18 35.91
C GLN A 32 -9.85 -1.14 34.63
N VAL A 33 -10.53 -1.37 33.51
CA VAL A 33 -10.17 -0.85 32.21
C VAL A 33 -10.29 0.65 32.44
N LEU A 34 -9.25 1.20 33.06
CA LEU A 34 -8.93 2.60 32.94
C LEU A 34 -9.06 2.84 31.45
N PRO A 35 -10.03 3.65 30.98
CA PRO A 35 -9.95 4.13 29.62
C PRO A 35 -8.74 5.04 29.69
N ASN A 36 -7.56 4.48 29.44
CA ASN A 36 -6.44 5.24 28.95
C ASN A 36 -6.90 5.70 27.56
N SER A 37 -7.75 6.71 27.55
CA SER A 37 -8.16 7.52 26.42
C SER A 37 -7.00 8.41 25.96
N GLY A 38 -5.76 7.96 26.16
CA GLY A 38 -4.74 8.16 25.17
C GLY A 38 -5.29 7.56 23.89
N ILE A 39 -5.76 8.43 22.99
CA ILE A 39 -6.08 8.12 21.61
C ILE A 39 -4.84 7.40 21.05
N ARG A 40 -4.80 6.07 21.16
CA ARG A 40 -3.79 5.25 20.50
C ARG A 40 -4.22 5.27 19.05
N VAL A 41 -3.82 6.31 18.34
CA VAL A 41 -4.03 6.43 16.90
C VAL A 41 -3.44 5.16 16.31
N ASP A 42 -4.29 4.34 15.71
CA ASP A 42 -3.85 3.11 15.08
C ASP A 42 -3.05 3.49 13.84
N MET A 43 -1.72 3.35 13.95
CA MET A 43 -0.78 3.74 12.91
C MET A 43 -1.02 2.97 11.61
N ALA A 44 -1.63 1.78 11.68
CA ALA A 44 -1.98 1.02 10.48
C ALA A 44 -3.19 1.63 9.75
N GLU A 45 -4.19 2.08 10.49
CA GLU A 45 -5.34 2.77 9.91
C GLU A 45 -4.94 4.13 9.33
N PHE A 46 -4.09 4.87 10.05
CA PHE A 46 -3.52 6.12 9.57
C PHE A 46 -2.72 5.96 8.27
N PHE A 47 -1.90 4.92 8.17
CA PHE A 47 -1.19 4.58 6.95
C PHE A 47 -2.13 4.34 5.76
N HIS A 48 -3.17 3.52 5.96
CA HIS A 48 -4.14 3.20 4.90
C HIS A 48 -4.97 4.41 4.48
N LEU A 49 -5.33 5.28 5.42
CA LEU A 49 -6.01 6.54 5.12
C LEU A 49 -5.13 7.44 4.24
N ILE A 50 -3.88 7.65 4.63
CA ILE A 50 -2.93 8.48 3.87
C ILE A 50 -2.74 7.92 2.46
N SER A 51 -2.55 6.61 2.32
CA SER A 51 -2.35 6.01 1.01
C SER A 51 -3.58 6.12 0.12
N MET A 52 -4.80 5.96 0.67
CA MET A 52 -6.02 6.18 -0.13
C MET A 52 -6.18 7.63 -0.56
N VAL A 53 -5.91 8.59 0.34
CA VAL A 53 -5.98 10.02 0.00
C VAL A 53 -4.92 10.38 -1.05
N CYS A 54 -3.71 9.86 -0.91
CA CYS A 54 -2.64 10.06 -1.90
C CYS A 54 -3.00 9.43 -3.24
N ALA A 55 -3.56 8.22 -3.26
CA ALA A 55 -4.01 7.57 -4.50
C ALA A 55 -5.14 8.34 -5.19
N ALA A 56 -6.13 8.83 -4.43
CA ALA A 56 -7.20 9.67 -4.97
C ALA A 56 -6.67 11.00 -5.51
N ALA A 57 -5.75 11.64 -4.79
CA ALA A 57 -5.12 12.89 -5.22
C ALA A 57 -4.23 12.68 -6.46
N ALA A 58 -3.45 11.60 -6.50
CA ALA A 58 -2.63 11.23 -7.66
C ALA A 58 -3.50 11.04 -8.90
N PHE A 59 -4.62 10.32 -8.76
CA PHE A 59 -5.58 10.13 -9.85
C PHE A 59 -6.20 11.44 -10.34
N LEU A 60 -6.63 12.33 -9.43
CA LEU A 60 -7.26 13.60 -9.80
C LEU A 60 -6.30 14.62 -10.42
N THR A 61 -5.07 14.69 -9.91
CA THR A 61 -4.08 15.69 -10.33
C THR A 61 -3.14 15.19 -11.42
N PHE A 62 -3.22 13.91 -11.80
CA PHE A 62 -2.28 13.23 -12.69
C PHE A 62 -0.81 13.30 -12.22
N LEU A 63 -0.57 13.54 -10.93
CA LEU A 63 0.76 13.63 -10.35
C LEU A 63 1.17 12.29 -9.72
N PHE A 64 1.86 11.47 -10.50
CA PHE A 64 2.37 10.17 -10.06
C PHE A 64 3.28 10.25 -8.83
N PHE A 65 4.02 11.34 -8.66
CA PHE A 65 4.95 11.53 -7.53
C PHE A 65 4.27 11.54 -6.15
N LEU A 66 2.94 11.75 -6.08
CA LEU A 66 2.20 11.68 -4.81
C LEU A 66 2.20 10.28 -4.19
N GLU A 67 2.37 9.22 -4.99
CA GLU A 67 2.51 7.83 -4.51
C GLU A 67 3.84 7.57 -3.79
N ILE A 68 4.82 8.47 -3.89
CA ILE A 68 6.07 8.39 -3.11
C ILE A 68 5.77 8.54 -1.61
N ILE A 69 4.79 9.36 -1.24
CA ILE A 69 4.41 9.61 0.17
C ILE A 69 4.00 8.30 0.86
N PRO A 70 3.00 7.54 0.38
CA PRO A 70 2.64 6.26 0.98
C PRO A 70 3.76 5.22 0.86
N ALA A 71 4.57 5.22 -0.20
CA ALA A 71 5.73 4.33 -0.31
C ALA A 71 6.75 4.58 0.83
N VAL A 72 7.10 5.84 1.09
CA VAL A 72 7.99 6.23 2.19
C VAL A 72 7.36 5.90 3.54
N CYS A 73 6.07 6.20 3.74
CA CYS A 73 5.35 5.84 4.96
C CYS A 73 5.35 4.33 5.20
N PHE A 74 5.23 3.50 4.16
CA PHE A 74 5.29 2.05 4.28
C PHE A 74 6.65 1.58 4.82
N PHE A 75 7.76 2.14 4.30
CA PHE A 75 9.09 1.81 4.79
C PHE A 75 9.30 2.23 6.25
N LEU A 76 8.78 3.39 6.65
CA LEU A 76 8.89 3.91 8.02
C LEU A 76 8.02 3.13 9.02
N LEU A 77 6.85 2.64 8.59
CA LEU A 77 5.86 1.99 9.46
C LEU A 77 5.86 0.46 9.34
N LYS A 78 6.79 -0.13 8.58
CA LYS A 78 6.85 -1.56 8.27
C LYS A 78 6.78 -2.46 9.51
N ASP A 79 7.49 -2.10 10.57
CA ASP A 79 7.54 -2.88 11.81
C ASP A 79 6.25 -2.78 12.63
N HIS A 80 5.52 -1.67 12.50
CA HIS A 80 4.20 -1.48 13.11
C HIS A 80 3.10 -2.20 12.31
N LEU A 81 3.19 -2.18 10.98
CA LEU A 81 2.26 -2.88 10.08
C LEU A 81 2.36 -4.41 10.23
N LYS A 82 3.55 -4.95 10.53
CA LYS A 82 3.71 -6.39 10.82
C LYS A 82 2.88 -6.89 12.01
N LYS A 83 2.49 -6.00 12.92
CA LYS A 83 1.66 -6.33 14.10
C LYS A 83 0.16 -6.13 13.85
N GLN A 84 -0.27 -5.93 12.59
CA GLN A 84 -1.68 -5.71 12.26
C GLN A 84 -2.58 -6.87 12.72
N THR A 85 -3.60 -6.48 13.49
CA THR A 85 -4.75 -7.31 13.85
C THR A 85 -5.57 -7.72 12.62
N GLN A 86 -6.24 -8.88 12.66
CA GLN A 86 -7.02 -9.44 11.54
C GLN A 86 -8.07 -8.45 10.96
N LYS A 87 -8.57 -7.51 11.78
CA LYS A 87 -9.50 -6.46 11.33
C LYS A 87 -8.92 -5.55 10.24
N HIS A 88 -7.61 -5.32 10.19
CA HIS A 88 -7.01 -4.39 9.21
C HIS A 88 -6.61 -5.07 7.90
N LYS A 89 -6.69 -6.40 7.80
CA LYS A 89 -6.38 -7.11 6.54
C LYS A 89 -7.28 -6.67 5.39
N VAL A 90 -8.56 -6.46 5.65
CA VAL A 90 -9.52 -6.05 4.62
C VAL A 90 -9.15 -4.68 4.06
N ILE A 91 -8.82 -3.74 4.94
CA ILE A 91 -8.38 -2.38 4.57
C ILE A 91 -7.05 -2.44 3.80
N TYR A 92 -6.13 -3.31 4.22
CA TYR A 92 -4.87 -3.55 3.51
C TYR A 92 -5.10 -4.02 2.07
N TYR A 93 -5.93 -5.05 1.86
CA TYR A 93 -6.19 -5.56 0.51
C TYR A 93 -6.93 -4.55 -0.36
N PHE A 94 -7.86 -3.80 0.22
CA PHE A 94 -8.56 -2.74 -0.50
C PHE A 94 -7.62 -1.61 -0.93
N ASN A 95 -6.75 -1.17 -0.02
CA ASN A 95 -5.72 -0.19 -0.31
C ASN A 95 -4.74 -0.69 -1.40
N LEU A 96 -4.27 -1.93 -1.29
CA LEU A 96 -3.40 -2.55 -2.28
C LEU A 96 -4.08 -2.62 -3.65
N ALA A 97 -5.36 -2.98 -3.70
CA ALA A 97 -6.13 -3.03 -4.95
C ALA A 97 -6.27 -1.65 -5.60
N ILE A 98 -6.54 -0.60 -4.81
CA ILE A 98 -6.60 0.77 -5.31
C ILE A 98 -5.24 1.21 -5.85
N THR A 99 -4.17 1.08 -5.05
CA THR A 99 -2.82 1.49 -5.47
C THR A 99 -2.38 0.74 -6.73
N LEU A 100 -2.65 -0.56 -6.82
CA LEU A 100 -2.34 -1.35 -8.01
C LEU A 100 -3.16 -0.90 -9.23
N GLY A 101 -4.46 -0.64 -9.04
CA GLY A 101 -5.34 -0.17 -10.11
C GLY A 101 -4.92 1.19 -10.66
N VAL A 102 -4.62 2.15 -9.77
CA VAL A 102 -4.09 3.47 -10.12
C VAL A 102 -2.74 3.34 -10.82
N GLY A 103 -1.82 2.51 -10.28
CA GLY A 103 -0.51 2.26 -10.90
C GLY A 103 -0.61 1.68 -12.31
N LEU A 104 -1.47 0.68 -12.54
CA LEU A 104 -1.70 0.09 -13.86
C LEU A 104 -2.30 1.11 -14.84
N TYR A 105 -3.22 1.97 -14.37
CA TYR A 105 -3.81 3.02 -15.18
C TYR A 105 -2.74 4.01 -15.66
N PHE A 106 -1.86 4.49 -14.77
CA PHE A 106 -0.76 5.38 -15.14
C PHE A 106 0.25 4.70 -16.07
N LEU A 107 0.60 3.45 -15.81
CA LEU A 107 1.54 2.70 -16.64
C LEU A 107 1.02 2.51 -18.08
N LEU A 108 -0.29 2.29 -18.24
CA LEU A 108 -0.93 2.25 -19.55
C LEU A 108 -0.83 3.60 -20.28
N TRP A 109 -1.11 4.70 -19.59
CA TRP A 109 -0.98 6.05 -20.15
C TRP A 109 0.46 6.37 -20.53
N GLU A 110 1.44 6.10 -19.67
CA GLU A 110 2.85 6.29 -19.98
C GLU A 110 3.27 5.47 -21.19
N THR A 111 2.79 4.23 -21.31
CA THR A 111 3.09 3.38 -22.46
C THR A 111 2.49 3.95 -23.74
N LEU A 112 1.25 4.45 -23.71
CA LEU A 112 0.62 5.11 -24.86
C LEU A 112 1.36 6.38 -25.27
N PHE A 113 1.74 7.22 -24.29
CA PHE A 113 2.55 8.41 -24.54
C PHE A 113 3.92 8.02 -25.12
N ALA A 114 4.59 7.01 -24.57
CA ALA A 114 5.86 6.54 -25.10
C ALA A 114 5.73 6.06 -26.54
N ILE A 115 4.73 5.25 -26.87
CA ILE A 115 4.48 4.80 -28.25
C ILE A 115 4.23 6.00 -29.17
N LEU A 116 3.46 6.98 -28.72
CA LEU A 116 3.18 8.19 -29.50
C LEU A 116 4.43 9.05 -29.69
N THR A 117 5.20 9.32 -28.63
CA THR A 117 6.40 10.15 -28.69
C THR A 117 7.52 9.48 -29.48
N PHE A 118 7.79 8.20 -29.24
CA PHE A 118 8.77 7.44 -30.02
C PHE A 118 8.31 7.24 -31.47
N GLY A 119 7.02 6.92 -31.68
CA GLY A 119 6.45 6.76 -33.02
C GLY A 119 6.54 8.05 -33.84
N ILE A 120 6.11 9.18 -33.26
CA ILE A 120 6.22 10.50 -33.90
C ILE A 120 7.70 10.86 -34.12
N GLY A 121 8.57 10.63 -33.14
CA GLY A 121 10.01 10.87 -33.27
C GLY A 121 10.64 10.10 -34.43
N LEU A 122 10.24 8.83 -34.61
CA LEU A 122 10.69 8.00 -35.73
C LEU A 122 10.19 8.50 -37.09
N ILE A 123 8.96 9.04 -37.16
CA ILE A 123 8.44 9.67 -38.39
C ILE A 123 9.26 10.91 -38.77
N PHE A 124 9.72 11.70 -37.79
CA PHE A 124 10.56 12.87 -38.04
C PHE A 124 12.03 12.54 -38.32
N LEU A 125 12.50 11.35 -37.96
CA LEU A 125 13.88 10.90 -38.18
C LEU A 125 14.36 11.02 -39.64
N PRO A 126 13.63 10.56 -40.69
CA PRO A 126 14.08 10.74 -42.08
C PRO A 126 14.16 12.21 -42.50
N PHE A 127 13.35 13.09 -41.92
CA PHE A 127 13.43 14.53 -42.18
C PHE A 127 14.64 15.19 -41.52
N LEU A 128 15.22 14.57 -40.48
CA LEU A 128 16.42 15.05 -39.80
C LEU A 128 17.69 14.78 -40.63
N ILE A 129 17.71 13.73 -41.45
CA ILE A 129 18.86 13.33 -42.28
C ILE A 129 19.36 14.49 -43.18
N PRO A 130 18.53 15.14 -44.03
CA PRO A 130 19.00 16.26 -44.85
C PRO A 130 19.49 17.44 -44.01
N TYR A 131 18.88 17.68 -42.84
CA TYR A 131 19.32 18.72 -41.92
C TYR A 131 20.72 18.47 -41.37
N VAL A 132 21.01 17.23 -40.97
CA VAL A 132 22.35 16.83 -40.50
C VAL A 132 23.38 16.96 -41.62
N ILE A 133 23.04 16.56 -42.85
CA ILE A 133 23.95 16.70 -44.01
C ILE A 133 24.29 18.17 -44.25
N VAL A 134 23.28 19.06 -44.27
CA VAL A 134 23.50 20.50 -44.43
C VAL A 134 24.33 21.05 -43.27
N PHE A 135 24.01 20.68 -42.03
CA PHE A 135 24.75 21.15 -40.85
C PHE A 135 26.23 20.76 -40.90
N VAL A 136 26.53 19.49 -41.19
CA VAL A 136 27.91 19.00 -41.35
C VAL A 136 28.59 19.69 -42.53
N GLY A 137 27.90 19.85 -43.66
CA GLY A 137 28.40 20.56 -44.83
C GLY A 137 28.75 22.02 -44.52
N THR A 138 27.90 22.74 -43.81
CA THR A 138 28.16 24.12 -43.40
C THR A 138 29.28 24.18 -42.37
N TYR A 139 29.35 23.26 -41.42
CA TYR A 139 30.40 23.26 -40.39
C TYR A 139 31.78 22.98 -40.98
N THR A 140 31.87 22.09 -41.96
CA THR A 140 33.12 21.74 -42.65
C THR A 140 33.57 22.80 -43.66
N THR A 141 32.64 23.58 -44.22
CA THR A 141 32.94 24.67 -45.16
C THR A 141 33.13 26.03 -44.49
N ARG A 142 33.09 26.11 -43.14
CA ARG A 142 33.40 27.37 -42.45
C ARG A 142 34.85 27.78 -42.76
N PRO A 143 35.07 28.98 -43.31
CA PRO A 143 36.42 29.46 -43.58
C PRO A 143 37.20 29.54 -42.28
N LYS A 144 38.45 29.08 -42.30
CA LYS A 144 39.32 29.20 -41.13
C LYS A 144 39.52 30.69 -40.82
N PRO A 145 39.50 31.10 -39.54
CA PRO A 145 39.70 32.51 -39.16
C PRO A 145 40.96 33.14 -39.77
N SER A 146 41.99 32.33 -40.05
CA SER A 146 43.25 32.75 -40.68
C SER A 146 43.14 33.15 -42.16
N GLU A 147 42.13 32.71 -42.90
CA GLU A 147 41.93 33.11 -44.31
C GLU A 147 41.18 34.44 -44.45
N VAL A 148 40.33 34.79 -43.47
CA VAL A 148 39.57 36.05 -43.50
C VAL A 148 40.47 37.27 -43.28
N VAL A 149 41.59 37.09 -42.58
CA VAL A 149 42.57 38.16 -42.31
C VAL A 149 43.43 38.50 -43.54
N ASN A 150 43.59 37.57 -44.50
CA ASN A 150 44.40 37.81 -45.70
C ASN A 150 43.64 38.50 -46.85
N ILE A 151 42.37 38.85 -46.65
CA ILE A 151 41.50 39.47 -47.67
C ILE A 151 41.10 40.91 -47.27
N LEU A 152 41.52 41.38 -46.09
CA LEU A 152 41.36 42.75 -45.59
C LEU A 152 42.70 43.49 -45.63
#